data_AF-A0A537NZ80-F1
#
_entry.id   AF-A0A537NZ80-F1
#
_cell.length_a   1.000
_cell.length_b   1.000
_cell.length_c   1.000
_cell.angle_alpha   90.00
_cell.angle_beta   90.00
_cell.angle_gamma   90.00
#
_symmetry.space_group_name_H-M   'P 1'
#
loop_
_entity.id
_entity.type
_entity.pdbx_description
1 polymer ?
#
loop_
_entity_poly.entity_id
_entity_poly.type
_entity_poly.pdbx_seq_one_letter_code
_entity_poly.pdbx_strand_id
1 'polypeptide(L)' 'MKAILCQRFGTPDHLVLADIPDPLAGPGEVVAKVAAVGLNFFDTLIVAGKYQTKPPFPFSPGGEFAG' A
#
# COMPACT_ATOMS: atom_id res chain seq x y z
N MET A 1 7.77 4.71 -9.88
CA MET A 1 6.29 4.56 -9.96
C MET A 1 5.59 5.48 -8.96
N LYS A 2 4.29 5.74 -9.14
CA LYS A 2 3.46 6.42 -8.12
C LYS A 2 2.89 5.41 -7.13
N ALA A 3 2.83 5.78 -5.85
CA ALA A 3 2.25 4.96 -4.78
C ALA A 3 1.47 5.82 -3.79
N ILE A 4 0.43 5.22 -3.21
CA ILE A 4 -0.28 5.78 -2.06
C ILE A 4 0.41 5.30 -0.79
N LEU A 5 0.91 6.21 0.04
CA LEU A 5 1.69 5.92 1.23
C LEU A 5 0.97 6.36 2.50
N CYS A 6 0.92 5.45 3.47
CA CYS A 6 0.62 5.73 4.86
C CYS A 6 1.92 6.08 5.61
N GLN A 7 2.04 7.32 6.08
CA GLN A 7 3.23 7.82 6.81
C GLN A 7 3.01 7.92 8.32
N ARG A 8 1.75 7.91 8.76
CA ARG A 8 1.30 7.90 10.14
C ARG A 8 -0.09 7.28 10.20
N PHE A 9 -0.47 6.74 11.35
CA PHE A 9 -1.85 6.27 11.52
C PHE A 9 -2.85 7.43 11.46
N GLY A 10 -4.05 7.16 10.94
CA GLY A 10 -5.10 8.15 10.83
C GLY A 10 -6.28 7.70 9.97
N THR A 11 -6.93 8.66 9.31
CA THR A 11 -7.96 8.40 8.30
C THR A 11 -7.31 8.32 6.91
N PRO A 12 -8.03 7.81 5.89
CA PRO A 12 -7.57 7.85 4.50
C PRO A 12 -7.17 9.25 4.00
N ASP A 13 -7.70 10.33 4.59
CA ASP A 13 -7.35 11.72 4.24
C ASP A 13 -5.88 12.08 4.54
N HIS A 14 -5.17 11.24 5.28
CA HIS A 14 -3.74 11.43 5.58
C HIS A 14 -2.82 10.64 4.66
N LEU A 15 -3.38 9.86 3.73
CA LEU A 15 -2.59 9.14 2.74
C LEU A 15 -1.96 10.12 1.73
N VAL A 16 -0.72 9.84 1.36
CA VAL A 16 0.07 10.70 0.47
C VAL A 16 0.33 9.96 -0.84
N LEU A 17 -0.02 10.59 -1.97
CA LEU A 17 0.45 10.15 -3.27
C LEU A 17 1.89 10.62 -3.47
N ALA A 18 2.82 9.70 -3.68
CA ALA A 18 4.23 10.00 -3.88
C ALA A 18 4.81 9.26 -5.08
N ASP A 19 5.85 9.83 -5.68
CA ASP A 19 6.72 9.15 -6.62
C ASP A 19 7.82 8.41 -5.84
N ILE A 20 7.96 7.11 -6.09
CA ILE A 20 8.94 6.21 -5.48
C ILE A 20 9.73 5.46 -6.57
N PRO A 21 10.92 4.91 -6.28
CA PRO A 21 11.64 4.07 -7.23
C PRO A 21 10.78 2.90 -7.72
N ASP A 22 10.99 2.47 -8.96
CA ASP A 22 10.35 1.25 -9.45
C ASP A 22 10.91 0.02 -8.71
N PRO A 23 10.06 -0.95 -8.33
CA PRO A 23 10.52 -2.16 -7.68
C PRO A 23 11.34 -3.02 -8.65
N LEU A 24 12.28 -3.77 -8.10
CA LEU A 24 13.08 -4.75 -8.82
C LEU A 24 12.76 -6.13 -8.26
N ALA A 25 12.40 -7.08 -9.13
CA ALA A 25 12.16 -8.45 -8.71
C ALA A 25 13.49 -9.16 -8.41
N GLY A 26 13.56 -9.81 -7.25
CA GLY A 26 14.60 -10.79 -6.93
C GLY A 26 14.35 -12.17 -7.57
N PRO A 27 15.24 -13.15 -7.31
CA PRO A 27 15.04 -14.52 -7.77
C PRO A 27 13.72 -15.12 -7.25
N GLY A 28 12.85 -15.54 -8.17
CA GLY A 28 11.55 -16.13 -7.83
C GLY A 28 10.41 -15.12 -7.62
N GLU A 29 10.67 -13.82 -7.79
CA GLU A 29 9.68 -12.75 -7.68
C GLU A 29 9.27 -12.22 -9.07
N VAL A 30 8.16 -11.48 -9.11
CA VAL A 30 7.70 -10.79 -10.32
C VAL A 30 7.34 -9.35 -10.01
N VAL A 31 7.59 -8.45 -10.95
CA VAL A 31 7.04 -7.08 -10.93
C VAL A 31 5.82 -7.04 -11.83
N ALA A 32 4.66 -6.73 -11.25
CA ALA A 32 3.40 -6.58 -11.98
C ALA A 32 3.04 -5.10 -12.15
N LYS A 33 2.53 -4.73 -13.33
CA LYS A 33 2.02 -3.39 -13.58
C LYS A 33 0.56 -3.32 -13.12
N VAL A 34 0.34 -2.80 -11.92
CA VAL A 34 -1.01 -2.66 -11.34
C VAL A 34 -1.90 -1.78 -12.23
N ALA A 35 -3.03 -2.33 -12.69
CA ALA A 35 -4.07 -1.63 -13.44
C ALA A 35 -5.26 -1.24 -12.55
N ALA A 36 -5.59 -2.08 -11.56
CA ALA A 36 -6.65 -1.84 -10.59
C ALA A 36 -6.28 -2.42 -9.22
N VAL A 37 -6.88 -1.87 -8.16
CA VAL A 37 -6.78 -2.35 -6.77
C VAL A 37 -8.16 -2.58 -6.18
N GLY A 38 -8.28 -3.61 -5.34
CA GLY A 38 -9.48 -3.84 -4.53
C GLY A 38 -9.44 -2.97 -3.28
N LEU A 39 -10.56 -2.37 -2.92
CA LEU A 39 -10.70 -1.62 -1.65
C LEU A 39 -11.54 -2.43 -0.68
N ASN A 40 -10.98 -2.69 0.49
CA ASN A 40 -11.59 -3.49 1.53
C ASN A 40 -11.70 -2.71 2.84
N PHE A 41 -12.59 -3.15 3.72
CA PHE A 41 -12.72 -2.53 5.04
C PHE A 41 -11.43 -2.62 5.85
N PHE A 42 -10.67 -3.71 5.71
CA PHE A 42 -9.42 -3.89 6.46
C PHE A 42 -8.34 -2.86 6.08
N ASP A 43 -8.37 -2.31 4.86
CA ASP A 43 -7.44 -1.24 4.48
C ASP A 43 -7.61 -0.02 5.39
N THR A 44 -8.86 0.32 5.72
CA THR A 44 -9.16 1.41 6.67
C THR A 44 -8.66 1.10 8.08
N LEU A 45 -8.69 -0.17 8.50
CA LEU A 45 -8.17 -0.60 9.80
C LEU A 45 -6.65 -0.55 9.83
N ILE A 46 -5.97 -0.95 8.75
CA ILE A 46 -4.51 -0.88 8.62
C ILE A 46 -4.06 0.59 8.68
N VAL A 47 -4.69 1.48 7.91
CA VAL A 47 -4.37 2.92 7.91
C VAL A 47 -4.64 3.55 9.28
N ALA A 48 -5.68 3.12 10.00
CA ALA A 48 -5.98 3.58 11.35
C ALA A 48 -5.11 2.94 12.45
N GLY A 49 -4.22 1.99 12.13
CA GLY A 49 -3.42 1.26 13.11
C GLY A 49 -4.22 0.29 14.00
N LYS A 50 -5.44 -0.05 13.57
CA LYS A 50 -6.40 -0.90 14.32
C LYS A 50 -6.41 -2.35 13.85
N TYR A 51 -5.62 -2.71 12.84
CA TYR A 51 -5.51 -4.08 12.35
C TYR A 51 -4.47 -4.90 13.13
N GLN A 52 -4.54 -6.24 13.05
CA GLN A 52 -3.59 -7.10 13.74
C GLN A 52 -2.15 -6.88 13.24
N THR A 53 -1.98 -6.75 11.93
CA THR A 53 -0.70 -6.45 11.29
C THR A 53 -0.48 -4.94 11.22
N LYS A 54 0.71 -4.49 11.61
CA LYS A 54 1.11 -3.08 11.58
C LYS A 54 2.44 -2.94 10.83
N PRO A 55 2.40 -2.71 9.50
CA PRO A 55 3.61 -2.53 8.72
C PRO A 55 4.40 -1.30 9.23
N PRO A 56 5.74 -1.31 9.12
CA PRO A 56 6.54 -0.12 9.43
C PRO A 56 6.19 1.01 8.45
N PHE A 57 6.23 2.26 8.94
CA PHE A 57 6.08 3.42 8.07
C PHE A 57 7.35 3.69 7.24
N PRO A 58 7.21 4.26 6.03
CA PRO A 58 5.97 4.37 5.27
C PRO A 58 5.60 3.02 4.63
N PHE A 59 4.29 2.76 4.47
CA PHE A 59 3.80 1.58 3.75
C PHE A 59 2.68 1.93 2.78
N SER A 60 2.49 1.12 1.73
CA SER A 60 1.31 1.18 0.87
C SER A 60 0.21 0.29 1.45
N PRO A 61 -0.99 0.81 1.76
CA PRO A 61 -2.15 -0.02 2.11
C PRO A 61 -2.67 -0.75 0.86
N GLY A 62 -3.49 -1.79 1.06
CA GLY A 62 -4.02 -2.65 -0.01
C GLY A 62 -3.47 -4.07 0.06
N GLY A 63 -4.34 -5.05 -0.19
CA GLY A 63 -3.96 -6.47 -0.28
C GLY A 63 -4.38 -7.15 -1.58
N GLU A 64 -5.03 -6.43 -2.50
CA GLU A 64 -5.62 -6.97 -3.71
C GLU A 64 -5.35 -6.06 -4.91
N PHE A 65 -4.94 -6.66 -6.04
CA PHE A 65 -4.71 -5.95 -7.30
C PHE A 65 -4.97 -6.83 -8.52
N ALA A 66 -5.08 -6.20 -9.69
CA ALA A 66 -5.09 -6.86 -10.99
C ALA A 66 -4.26 -6.05 -12.01
N GLY A 67 -3.57 -6.74 -12.92
CA GLY A 67 -2.75 -6.16 -14.00
C GLY A 67 -1.55 -7.03 -14.38
#